data_AF-A0A7X9D2G6-F1
#
_entry.id   AF-A0A7X9D2G6-F1
#
_cell.length_a   1.000
_cell.length_b   1.000
_cell.length_c   1.000
_cell.angle_alpha   90.00
_cell.angle_beta   90.00
_cell.angle_gamma   90.00
#
_symmetry.space_group_name_H-M   'P 1'
#
loop_
_entity.id
_entity.type
_entity.pdbx_description
1 polymer ?
#
loop_
_entity_poly.entity_id
_entity_poly.type
_entity_poly.pdbx_seq_one_letter_code
_entity_poly.pdbx_strand_id
1 'polypeptide(L)'
;MTTIVFKSSNISQIYDATVGAGSLLLTVGKHLDSDAQKDIHYYGQEKDLPAPPISGNVILLSKFIVMVLWSLILSTYVLILGLILGEILNISGWSAEIVLHGIWIFIVCAVFTIFLSTPVAFFASVGRGYLSPFGFMIFILVFAQIIVVIGYGRFFPWSIPALIGGISGNDNGAINGINAIIIALTSTFGLISTTFWWKYAEQN
;
A
#
# COMPACT_ATOMS: atom_id res chain seq x y z
N MET A 1 23.91 20.36 -21.00
CA MET A 1 24.23 19.07 -21.64
C MET A 1 22.91 18.33 -21.81
N THR A 2 22.29 18.11 -22.96
CA THR A 2 22.57 18.30 -24.39
C THR A 2 21.16 18.47 -24.98
N THR A 3 20.80 19.68 -25.41
CA THR A 3 19.47 19.96 -25.96
C THR A 3 19.47 19.55 -27.43
N ILE A 4 18.83 18.43 -27.75
CA ILE A 4 18.65 17.99 -29.13
C ILE A 4 17.46 18.77 -29.71
N VAL A 5 17.75 19.90 -30.33
CA VAL A 5 16.78 20.72 -31.08
C VAL A 5 16.53 20.02 -32.41
N PHE A 6 15.46 19.23 -32.49
CA PHE A 6 14.93 18.80 -33.78
C PHE A 6 14.02 19.89 -34.33
N LYS A 7 14.58 20.71 -35.22
CA LYS A 7 13.82 21.60 -36.10
C LYS A 7 13.28 20.75 -37.26
N SER A 8 12.10 20.17 -37.08
CA SER A 8 11.37 19.50 -38.16
C SER A 8 10.12 20.31 -38.46
N SER A 9 10.05 20.88 -39.65
CA SER A 9 8.88 21.58 -40.19
C SER A 9 7.75 20.57 -40.42
N ASN A 10 6.60 20.77 -39.77
CA ASN A 10 5.42 19.87 -39.65
C ASN A 10 5.56 18.74 -38.62
N ILE A 11 5.50 19.10 -37.33
CA ILE A 11 5.21 18.16 -36.24
C ILE A 11 3.69 18.13 -36.05
N SER A 12 3.01 17.16 -36.65
CA SER A 12 1.56 16.96 -36.47
C SER A 12 1.21 15.97 -35.35
N GLN A 13 2.20 15.25 -34.79
CA GLN A 13 1.97 14.18 -33.82
C GLN A 13 3.12 14.09 -32.79
N ILE A 14 2.77 14.02 -31.50
CA ILE A 14 3.70 13.83 -30.38
C ILE A 14 3.18 12.67 -29.53
N TYR A 15 4.00 11.63 -29.36
CA TYR A 15 3.66 10.44 -28.57
C TYR A 15 4.52 10.39 -27.31
N ASP A 16 3.89 10.28 -26.14
CA ASP A 16 4.55 10.14 -24.84
C ASP A 16 3.94 8.93 -24.11
N ALA A 17 4.75 7.89 -23.90
CA ALA A 17 4.33 6.63 -23.30
C ALA A 17 4.17 6.71 -21.77
N THR A 18 4.49 7.84 -21.13
CA THR A 18 4.59 7.96 -19.66
C THR A 18 3.76 9.10 -19.08
N VAL A 19 2.65 9.47 -19.73
CA VAL A 19 1.76 10.57 -19.30
C VAL A 19 0.94 10.22 -18.05
N GLY A 20 1.59 10.17 -16.90
CA GLY A 20 0.91 10.20 -15.60
C GLY A 20 0.48 11.61 -15.15
N ALA A 21 0.82 12.67 -15.90
CA ALA A 21 0.58 14.04 -15.42
C ALA A 21 0.24 15.10 -16.49
N GLY A 22 0.24 14.80 -17.80
CA GLY A 22 -0.06 15.79 -18.86
C GLY A 22 0.81 17.07 -18.89
N SER A 23 1.77 17.22 -17.96
CA SER A 23 2.50 18.45 -17.69
C SER A 23 3.55 18.76 -18.77
N LEU A 24 4.10 17.71 -19.41
CA LEU A 24 4.96 17.83 -20.58
C LEU A 24 4.16 18.32 -21.81
N LEU A 25 2.94 17.79 -22.01
CA LEU A 25 2.07 18.16 -23.13
C LEU A 25 1.60 19.63 -23.05
N LEU A 26 1.27 20.11 -21.85
CA LEU A 26 0.91 21.52 -21.62
C LEU A 26 2.09 22.48 -21.78
N THR A 27 3.32 22.03 -21.51
CA THR A 27 4.53 22.86 -21.66
C THR A 27 4.94 22.99 -23.13
N VAL A 28 4.75 21.94 -23.92
CA VAL A 28 4.99 21.96 -25.37
C VAL A 28 3.97 22.83 -26.11
N GLY A 29 2.69 22.80 -25.69
CA GLY A 29 1.65 23.66 -26.27
C GLY A 29 1.93 25.16 -26.15
N LYS A 30 2.68 25.61 -25.13
CA LYS A 30 3.04 27.03 -24.96
C LYS A 30 4.07 27.56 -25.95
N HIS A 31 4.74 26.69 -26.70
CA HIS A 31 5.79 27.05 -27.64
C HIS A 31 5.38 26.82 -29.11
N LEU A 32 4.10 26.47 -29.35
CA LEU A 32 3.53 26.22 -30.66
C LEU A 32 2.60 27.36 -31.06
N ASP A 33 2.55 27.64 -32.36
CA ASP A 33 1.70 28.67 -32.95
C ASP A 33 0.20 28.28 -32.83
N SER A 34 -0.70 29.27 -32.75
CA SER A 34 -2.13 29.03 -32.45
C SER A 34 -2.83 28.16 -33.50
N ASP A 35 -2.37 28.21 -34.75
CA ASP A 35 -2.89 27.37 -35.83
C ASP A 35 -2.39 25.92 -35.73
N ALA A 36 -1.15 25.73 -35.28
CA ALA A 36 -0.60 24.39 -35.00
C ALA A 36 -1.25 23.76 -33.77
N GLN A 37 -1.63 24.55 -32.77
CA GLN A 37 -2.26 24.08 -31.53
C GLN A 37 -3.66 23.49 -31.75
N LYS A 38 -4.38 23.92 -32.78
CA LYS A 38 -5.70 23.40 -33.15
C LYS A 38 -5.65 22.05 -33.87
N ASP A 39 -4.52 21.71 -34.49
CA ASP A 39 -4.37 20.52 -35.33
C ASP A 39 -3.64 19.36 -34.61
N ILE A 40 -3.27 19.57 -33.33
CA ILE A 40 -2.60 18.54 -32.53
C ILE A 40 -3.65 17.56 -31.98
N HIS A 41 -3.77 16.41 -32.62
CA HIS A 41 -4.48 15.26 -32.06
C HIS A 41 -3.66 14.64 -30.93
N TYR A 42 -4.00 14.99 -29.68
CA TYR A 42 -3.37 14.45 -28.48
C TYR A 42 -3.81 13.01 -28.21
N TYR A 43 -3.02 12.02 -28.64
CA TYR A 43 -3.21 10.63 -28.24
C TYR A 43 -2.59 10.36 -26.86
N GLY A 44 -3.26 10.83 -25.80
CA GLY A 44 -3.01 10.38 -24.44
C GLY A 44 -3.76 9.06 -24.19
N GLN A 45 -3.11 8.07 -23.59
CA GLN A 45 -3.67 6.75 -23.23
C GLN A 45 -4.88 6.79 -22.25
N GLU A 46 -5.47 7.95 -21.97
CA GLU A 46 -6.52 8.07 -20.95
C GLU A 46 -7.89 8.54 -21.47
N LYS A 47 -8.06 8.87 -22.75
CA LYS A 47 -9.36 9.43 -23.19
C LYS A 47 -10.10 8.81 -24.37
N ASP A 48 -9.43 8.11 -25.30
CA ASP A 48 -10.11 7.71 -26.55
C ASP A 48 -10.15 6.20 -26.84
N LEU A 49 -9.85 5.34 -25.86
CA LEU A 49 -10.43 4.00 -25.90
C LEU A 49 -11.81 4.06 -25.25
N PRO A 50 -12.87 3.50 -25.86
CA PRO A 50 -14.07 3.12 -25.13
C PRO A 50 -13.67 1.99 -24.18
N ALA A 51 -12.98 2.35 -23.10
CA ALA A 51 -12.81 1.48 -21.96
C ALA A 51 -14.24 1.14 -21.49
N PRO A 52 -14.54 -0.14 -21.24
CA PRO A 52 -15.84 -0.51 -20.65
C PRO A 52 -16.08 0.38 -19.41
N PRO A 53 -17.33 0.66 -19.00
CA PRO A 53 -17.60 1.41 -17.79
C PRO A 53 -17.17 0.57 -16.58
N ILE A 54 -15.87 0.52 -16.31
CA ILE A 54 -15.31 -0.18 -15.18
C ILE A 54 -15.65 0.69 -13.98
N SER A 55 -16.59 0.26 -13.14
CA SER A 55 -16.90 0.98 -11.91
C SER A 55 -15.63 1.18 -11.08
N GLY A 56 -15.45 2.37 -10.47
CA GLY A 56 -14.29 2.64 -9.62
C GLY A 56 -14.08 1.61 -8.51
N ASN A 57 -15.17 0.96 -8.07
CA ASN A 57 -15.12 -0.17 -7.13
C ASN A 57 -14.27 -1.35 -7.63
N VAL A 58 -14.32 -1.69 -8.92
CA VAL A 58 -13.53 -2.78 -9.51
C VAL A 58 -12.05 -2.41 -9.57
N ILE A 59 -11.74 -1.16 -9.92
CA ILE A 59 -10.36 -0.63 -9.92
C ILE A 59 -9.79 -0.66 -8.49
N LEU A 60 -10.59 -0.22 -7.51
CA LEU A 60 -10.19 -0.22 -6.12
C LEU A 60 -9.95 -1.63 -5.59
N LEU A 61 -10.88 -2.56 -5.84
CA LEU A 61 -10.75 -3.97 -5.42
C LEU A 61 -9.51 -4.62 -6.04
N SER A 62 -9.22 -4.30 -7.30
CA SER A 62 -8.01 -4.78 -7.98
C SER A 62 -6.73 -4.30 -7.28
N LYS A 63 -6.68 -3.03 -6.86
CA LYS A 63 -5.54 -2.48 -6.08
C LYS A 63 -5.37 -3.16 -4.73
N PHE A 64 -6.47 -3.46 -4.04
CA PHE A 64 -6.44 -4.21 -2.77
C PHE A 64 -5.93 -5.65 -2.98
N ILE A 65 -6.35 -6.33 -4.04
CA ILE A 65 -5.86 -7.68 -4.37
C ILE A 65 -4.34 -7.66 -4.60
N VAL A 66 -3.85 -6.71 -5.42
CA VAL A 66 -2.40 -6.57 -5.67
C VAL A 66 -1.64 -6.30 -4.37
N MET A 67 -2.18 -5.45 -3.50
CA MET A 67 -1.58 -5.15 -2.19
C MET A 67 -1.51 -6.40 -1.29
N VAL A 68 -2.57 -7.20 -1.22
CA VAL A 68 -2.59 -8.45 -0.45
C VAL A 68 -1.58 -9.45 -1.01
N LEU A 69 -1.56 -9.65 -2.34
CA LEU A 69 -0.60 -10.56 -2.99
C LEU A 69 0.85 -10.15 -2.73
N TRP A 70 1.16 -8.85 -2.85
CA TRP A 70 2.50 -8.34 -2.57
C TRP A 70 2.89 -8.53 -1.11
N SER A 71 1.94 -8.35 -0.19
CA SER A 71 2.16 -8.57 1.23
C SER A 71 2.41 -10.05 1.56
N LEU A 72 1.73 -10.97 0.89
CA LEU A 72 1.97 -12.42 1.03
C LEU A 72 3.35 -12.84 0.52
N ILE A 73 3.79 -12.28 -0.61
CA ILE A 73 5.14 -12.50 -1.15
C ILE A 73 6.18 -12.00 -0.15
N LEU A 74 6.02 -10.77 0.35
CA LEU A 74 6.94 -10.17 1.32
C LEU A 74 6.97 -10.95 2.64
N SER A 75 5.81 -11.42 3.11
CA SER A 75 5.69 -12.25 4.31
C SER A 75 6.43 -13.58 4.14
N THR A 76 6.27 -14.25 3.00
CA THR A 76 7.00 -15.50 2.70
C THR A 76 8.50 -15.25 2.67
N TYR A 77 8.94 -14.16 2.06
CA TYR A 77 10.35 -13.77 2.01
C TYR A 77 10.93 -13.55 3.41
N VAL A 78 10.24 -12.80 4.28
CA VAL A 78 10.66 -12.56 5.66
C VAL A 78 10.71 -13.85 6.47
N LEU A 79 9.76 -14.77 6.28
CA LEU A 79 9.77 -16.06 6.96
C LEU A 79 11.00 -16.90 6.58
N ILE A 80 11.29 -16.99 5.28
CA ILE A 80 12.47 -17.72 4.78
C ILE A 80 13.75 -17.12 5.35
N LEU A 81 13.88 -15.78 5.32
CA LEU A 81 15.03 -15.11 5.94
C LEU A 81 15.13 -15.39 7.44
N GLY A 82 14.02 -15.34 8.17
CA GLY A 82 14.00 -15.61 9.61
C GLY A 82 14.49 -17.03 9.94
N LEU A 83 14.08 -18.03 9.14
CA LEU A 83 14.54 -19.41 9.29
C LEU A 83 16.03 -19.56 8.97
N ILE A 84 16.51 -18.94 7.89
CA ILE A 84 17.93 -18.97 7.51
C ILE A 84 18.79 -18.30 8.59
N LEU A 85 18.39 -17.12 9.08
CA LEU A 85 19.12 -16.45 10.16
C LEU A 85 19.13 -17.29 11.44
N GLY A 86 18.01 -17.94 11.76
CA GLY A 86 17.91 -18.81 12.91
C GLY A 86 18.89 -20.00 12.86
N GLU A 87 19.05 -20.60 11.68
CA GLU A 87 20.02 -21.66 11.43
C GLU A 87 21.47 -21.15 11.52
N ILE A 88 21.77 -20.00 10.88
CA ILE A 88 23.12 -19.39 10.89
C ILE A 88 23.58 -19.02 12.31
N LEU A 89 22.67 -18.50 13.14
CA LEU A 89 22.98 -18.09 14.51
C LEU A 89 23.11 -19.27 15.49
N ASN A 90 22.82 -20.50 15.05
CA ASN A 90 22.93 -21.75 15.81
C ASN A 90 22.35 -21.62 17.22
N ILE A 91 21.12 -21.08 17.27
CA ILE A 91 20.46 -20.72 18.53
C ILE A 91 20.25 -21.99 19.36
N SER A 92 20.73 -21.96 20.62
CA SER A 92 20.53 -23.08 21.55
C SER A 92 19.03 -23.30 21.78
N GLY A 93 18.51 -24.44 21.31
CA GLY A 93 17.07 -24.76 21.38
C GLY A 93 16.37 -24.90 20.03
N TRP A 94 17.09 -24.94 18.91
CA TRP A 94 16.53 -25.24 17.59
C TRP A 94 15.89 -26.65 17.55
N SER A 95 14.59 -26.72 17.82
CA SER A 95 13.78 -27.94 17.74
C SER A 95 12.64 -27.76 16.73
N ALA A 96 12.20 -28.86 16.12
CA ALA A 96 11.11 -28.82 15.14
C ALA A 96 9.80 -28.26 15.73
N GLU A 97 9.54 -28.49 17.02
CA GLU A 97 8.36 -27.99 17.71
C GLU A 97 8.37 -26.46 17.84
N ILE A 98 9.51 -25.88 18.22
CA ILE A 98 9.68 -24.43 18.37
C ILE A 98 9.56 -23.74 17.01
N VAL A 99 10.15 -24.32 15.97
CA VAL A 99 10.07 -23.79 14.60
C VAL A 99 8.63 -23.80 14.09
N LEU A 100 7.90 -24.90 14.27
CA LEU A 100 6.49 -24.98 13.85
C LEU A 100 5.61 -23.98 14.62
N HIS A 101 5.83 -23.83 15.92
CA HIS A 101 5.11 -22.85 16.72
C HIS A 101 5.41 -21.41 16.28
N GLY A 102 6.68 -21.10 15.98
CA GLY A 102 7.10 -19.80 15.45
C GLY A 102 6.48 -19.49 14.08
N ILE A 103 6.42 -20.48 13.19
CA ILE A 103 5.74 -20.35 11.88
C ILE A 103 4.26 -20.04 12.07
N TRP A 104 3.58 -20.73 12.99
CA TRP A 104 2.16 -20.47 13.27
C TRP A 104 1.92 -19.04 13.77
N ILE A 105 2.70 -18.59 14.76
CA ILE A 105 2.65 -17.21 15.27
C ILE A 105 2.90 -16.21 14.15
N PHE A 106 3.93 -16.46 13.34
CA PHE A 106 4.27 -15.59 12.22
C PHE A 106 3.14 -15.46 11.21
N ILE A 107 2.51 -16.58 10.81
CA ILE A 107 1.36 -16.57 9.89
C ILE A 107 0.22 -15.72 10.46
N VAL A 108 -0.10 -15.88 11.74
CA VAL A 108 -1.15 -15.10 12.40
C VAL A 108 -0.81 -13.61 12.39
N CYS A 109 0.41 -13.25 12.77
CA CYS A 109 0.87 -11.86 12.75
C CYS A 109 0.87 -11.25 11.35
N ALA A 110 1.29 -12.02 10.33
CA ALA A 110 1.28 -11.60 8.95
C ALA A 110 -0.14 -11.32 8.46
N VAL A 111 -1.08 -12.26 8.70
CA VAL A 111 -2.49 -12.07 8.34
C VAL A 111 -3.05 -10.82 9.03
N PHE A 112 -2.85 -10.66 10.33
CA PHE A 112 -3.33 -9.48 11.06
C PHE A 112 -2.75 -8.18 10.52
N THR A 113 -1.46 -8.17 10.17
CA THR A 113 -0.80 -7.00 9.58
C THR A 113 -1.36 -6.67 8.20
N ILE A 114 -1.68 -7.67 7.39
CA ILE A 114 -2.34 -7.49 6.08
C ILE A 114 -3.74 -6.88 6.25
N PHE A 115 -4.52 -7.30 7.24
CA PHE A 115 -5.82 -6.67 7.50
C PHE A 115 -5.65 -5.20 7.94
N LEU A 116 -4.64 -4.92 8.77
CA LEU A 116 -4.29 -3.58 9.25
C LEU A 116 -3.68 -2.65 8.21
N SER A 117 -3.27 -3.14 7.04
CA SER A 117 -2.80 -2.29 5.95
C SER A 117 -3.96 -1.56 5.25
N THR A 118 -5.20 -2.01 5.45
CA THR A 118 -6.36 -1.45 4.76
C THR A 118 -6.65 0.03 5.12
N PRO A 119 -6.64 0.46 6.39
CA PRO A 119 -6.72 1.88 6.73
C PRO A 119 -5.58 2.72 6.14
N VAL A 120 -4.40 2.14 5.93
CA VAL A 120 -3.27 2.85 5.32
C VAL A 120 -3.56 3.17 3.85
N ALA A 121 -4.32 2.30 3.15
CA ALA A 121 -4.76 2.54 1.78
C ALA A 121 -5.69 3.76 1.64
N PHE A 122 -6.47 4.08 2.68
CA PHE A 122 -7.26 5.30 2.73
C PHE A 122 -6.36 6.55 2.72
N PHE A 123 -5.35 6.59 3.60
CA PHE A 123 -4.39 7.71 3.66
C PHE A 123 -3.55 7.84 2.39
N ALA A 124 -3.26 6.73 1.71
CA ALA A 124 -2.65 6.74 0.38
C ALA A 124 -3.56 7.38 -0.68
N SER A 125 -4.87 7.10 -0.62
CA SER A 125 -5.86 7.63 -1.57
C SER A 125 -6.14 9.12 -1.36
N VAL A 126 -6.16 9.58 -0.11
CA VAL A 126 -6.36 11.01 0.23
C VAL A 126 -5.12 11.83 -0.11
N GLY A 127 -3.93 11.33 0.24
CA GLY A 127 -2.68 12.09 0.10
C GLY A 127 -2.14 12.24 -1.32
N ARG A 128 -2.69 11.51 -2.32
CA ARG A 128 -2.23 11.48 -3.72
C ARG A 128 -0.71 11.32 -3.87
N GLY A 129 -0.08 10.62 -2.93
CA GLY A 129 1.38 10.45 -2.85
C GLY A 129 1.76 9.45 -1.76
N TYR A 130 3.02 9.00 -1.78
CA TYR A 130 3.52 7.96 -0.87
C TYR A 130 3.84 8.48 0.54
N LEU A 131 4.04 9.80 0.70
CA LEU A 131 4.47 10.40 1.98
C LEU A 131 3.36 10.35 3.04
N SER A 132 2.10 10.57 2.66
CA SER A 132 0.94 10.52 3.56
C SER A 132 0.78 9.15 4.26
N PRO A 133 0.66 8.02 3.54
CA PRO A 133 0.53 6.71 4.17
C PRO A 133 1.76 6.33 4.99
N PHE A 134 2.96 6.73 4.55
CA PHE A 134 4.19 6.49 5.30
C PHE A 134 4.24 7.27 6.61
N GLY A 135 3.87 8.54 6.60
CA GLY A 135 3.76 9.38 7.80
C GLY A 135 2.73 8.83 8.79
N PHE A 136 1.57 8.39 8.30
CA PHE A 136 0.57 7.73 9.12
C PHE A 136 1.11 6.44 9.76
N MET A 137 1.81 5.60 8.99
CA MET A 137 2.45 4.37 9.48
C MET A 137 3.45 4.67 10.61
N ILE A 138 4.35 5.63 10.43
CA ILE A 138 5.32 5.99 11.47
C ILE A 138 4.59 6.49 12.73
N PHE A 139 3.64 7.40 12.56
CA PHE A 139 2.88 7.97 13.66
C PHE A 139 2.14 6.91 14.47
N ILE A 140 1.42 6.01 13.79
CA ILE A 140 0.63 4.98 14.46
C ILE A 140 1.50 3.92 15.13
N LEU A 141 2.67 3.60 14.56
CA LEU A 141 3.63 2.67 15.16
C LEU A 141 4.27 3.26 16.42
N VAL A 142 4.65 4.54 16.42
CA VAL A 142 5.15 5.22 17.63
C VAL A 142 4.07 5.25 18.71
N PHE A 143 2.83 5.61 18.34
CA PHE A 143 1.70 5.57 19.27
C PHE A 143 1.45 4.16 19.82
N ALA A 144 1.61 3.12 19.00
CA ALA A 144 1.48 1.74 19.44
C ALA A 144 2.42 1.44 20.61
N GLN A 145 3.68 1.87 20.53
CA GLN A 145 4.65 1.65 21.59
C GLN A 145 4.26 2.37 22.89
N ILE A 146 3.80 3.62 22.80
CA ILE A 146 3.34 4.39 23.96
C ILE A 146 2.16 3.69 24.65
N ILE A 147 1.18 3.23 23.86
CA ILE A 147 -0.02 2.57 24.40
C ILE A 147 0.32 1.20 25.04
N VAL A 148 1.29 0.48 24.48
CA VAL A 148 1.83 -0.75 25.09
C VAL A 148 2.44 -0.46 26.45
N VAL A 149 3.26 0.59 26.57
CA VAL A 149 3.90 0.98 27.85
C VAL A 149 2.88 1.38 28.91
N ILE A 150 1.75 2.01 28.53
CA ILE A 150 0.67 2.39 29.46
C ILE A 150 -0.19 1.16 29.85
N GLY A 151 0.03 -0.01 29.24
CA GLY A 151 -0.65 -1.26 29.56
C GLY A 151 -1.92 -1.55 28.75
N TYR A 152 -2.29 -0.69 27.80
CA TYR A 152 -3.49 -0.84 26.97
C TYR A 152 -3.20 -1.42 25.57
N GLY A 153 -1.96 -1.89 25.31
CA GLY A 153 -1.54 -2.40 24.00
C GLY A 153 -2.41 -3.55 23.45
N ARG A 154 -3.08 -4.32 24.30
CA ARG A 154 -4.01 -5.38 23.89
C ARG A 154 -5.25 -4.89 23.13
N PHE A 155 -5.63 -3.62 23.28
CA PHE A 155 -6.80 -3.03 22.64
C PHE A 155 -6.45 -2.20 21.41
N PHE A 156 -5.16 -1.92 21.19
CA PHE A 156 -4.73 -1.06 20.11
C PHE A 156 -4.33 -1.88 18.88
N PRO A 157 -4.97 -1.69 17.70
CA PRO A 157 -4.86 -2.62 16.58
C PRO A 157 -3.41 -2.86 16.12
N TRP A 158 -2.61 -1.79 16.02
CA TRP A 158 -1.23 -1.86 15.52
C TRP A 158 -0.21 -2.43 16.53
N SER A 159 -0.56 -2.56 17.81
CA SER A 159 0.28 -3.26 18.79
C SER A 159 -0.04 -4.75 18.91
N ILE A 160 -1.23 -5.20 18.48
CA ILE A 160 -1.65 -6.60 18.62
C ILE A 160 -0.67 -7.59 17.97
N PRO A 161 -0.26 -7.45 16.69
CA PRO A 161 0.69 -8.39 16.07
C PRO A 161 2.03 -8.43 16.81
N ALA A 162 2.52 -7.27 17.26
CA ALA A 162 3.75 -7.15 18.02
C ALA A 162 3.68 -7.88 19.37
N LEU A 163 2.55 -7.77 20.07
CA LEU A 163 2.33 -8.45 21.35
C LEU A 163 2.20 -9.96 21.19
N ILE A 164 1.52 -10.43 20.15
CA ILE A 164 1.40 -11.87 19.82
C ILE A 164 2.76 -12.46 19.44
N GLY A 165 3.60 -11.68 18.74
CA GLY A 165 4.97 -12.06 18.37
C GLY A 165 5.96 -12.19 19.53
N GLY A 166 5.52 -12.08 20.78
CA GLY A 166 6.34 -12.37 21.96
C GLY A 166 7.16 -11.20 22.50
N ILE A 167 6.99 -9.98 21.98
CA ILE A 167 7.71 -8.79 22.48
C ILE A 167 7.40 -8.52 23.97
N SER A 168 6.27 -9.00 24.49
CA SER A 168 5.87 -8.82 25.89
C SER A 168 6.49 -9.84 26.88
N GLY A 169 7.25 -10.84 26.43
CA GLY A 169 7.92 -11.82 27.30
C GLY A 169 6.99 -12.69 28.18
N ASN A 170 5.68 -12.67 27.95
CA ASN A 170 4.69 -13.50 28.63
C ASN A 170 4.22 -14.58 27.66
N ASP A 171 4.35 -15.85 28.04
CA ASP A 171 4.06 -17.06 27.24
C ASP A 171 2.58 -17.22 26.83
N ASN A 172 1.76 -16.21 27.09
CA ASN A 172 0.33 -16.18 26.83
C ASN A 172 -0.01 -15.25 25.67
N GLY A 173 0.72 -15.35 24.55
CA GLY A 173 0.32 -14.83 23.23
C GLY A 173 -0.93 -15.52 22.68
N ALA A 174 -1.90 -15.82 23.55
CA ALA A 174 -3.16 -16.44 23.19
C ALA A 174 -3.91 -15.47 22.28
N ILE A 175 -4.20 -15.95 21.08
CA ILE A 175 -5.07 -15.30 20.12
C ILE A 175 -6.45 -15.19 20.78
N ASN A 176 -6.74 -14.04 21.38
CA ASN A 176 -8.03 -13.79 21.97
C ASN A 176 -9.00 -13.38 20.85
N GLY A 177 -10.24 -13.89 20.87
CA GLY A 177 -11.26 -13.49 19.90
C GLY A 177 -11.48 -11.97 19.85
N ILE A 178 -11.26 -11.28 20.97
CA ILE A 178 -11.29 -9.81 21.05
C ILE A 178 -10.28 -9.16 20.08
N ASN A 179 -9.07 -9.71 19.98
CA ASN A 179 -8.01 -9.17 19.12
C ASN A 179 -8.43 -9.25 17.64
N ALA A 180 -9.01 -10.38 17.24
CA ALA A 180 -9.52 -10.58 15.89
C ALA A 180 -10.69 -9.63 15.57
N ILE A 181 -11.59 -9.41 16.53
CA ILE A 181 -12.72 -8.46 16.39
C ILE A 181 -12.19 -7.03 16.18
N ILE A 182 -11.21 -6.59 16.98
CA ILE A 182 -10.63 -5.24 16.87
C ILE A 182 -10.00 -5.03 15.49
N ILE A 183 -9.23 -6.01 15.01
CA ILE A 183 -8.58 -5.94 13.70
C ILE A 183 -9.61 -5.96 12.57
N ALA A 184 -10.63 -6.82 12.67
CA ALA A 184 -11.70 -6.89 11.68
C ALA A 184 -12.45 -5.55 11.58
N LEU A 185 -12.85 -4.96 12.72
CA LEU A 185 -13.49 -3.64 12.75
C LEU A 185 -12.61 -2.55 12.15
N THR A 186 -11.31 -2.55 12.50
CA THR A 186 -10.34 -1.57 11.98
C THR A 186 -10.17 -1.70 10.47
N SER A 187 -10.08 -2.94 9.96
CA SER A 187 -9.96 -3.22 8.52
C SER A 187 -11.22 -2.83 7.76
N THR A 188 -12.41 -3.20 8.25
CA THR A 188 -13.69 -2.81 7.64
C THR A 188 -13.84 -1.28 7.60
N PHE A 189 -13.46 -0.58 8.67
CA PHE A 189 -13.45 0.88 8.68
C PHE A 189 -12.53 1.48 7.60
N GLY A 190 -11.35 0.90 7.40
CA GLY A 190 -10.44 1.29 6.32
C GLY A 190 -11.01 1.09 4.92
N LEU A 191 -11.66 -0.05 4.67
CA LEU A 191 -12.31 -0.36 3.38
C LEU A 191 -13.45 0.62 3.09
N ILE A 192 -14.34 0.82 4.07
CA ILE A 192 -15.47 1.74 3.95
C ILE A 192 -14.96 3.16 3.68
N SER A 193 -13.99 3.64 4.46
CA SER A 193 -13.43 4.99 4.28
C SER A 193 -12.83 5.18 2.87
N THR A 194 -12.13 4.16 2.36
CA THR A 194 -11.53 4.23 1.01
C THR A 194 -12.59 4.23 -0.10
N THR A 195 -13.62 3.40 0.02
CA THR A 195 -14.72 3.37 -0.97
C THR A 195 -15.54 4.65 -0.96
N PHE A 196 -15.83 5.23 0.21
CA PHE A 196 -16.52 6.52 0.31
C PHE A 196 -15.70 7.66 -0.28
N TRP A 197 -14.38 7.68 -0.06
CA TRP A 197 -13.50 8.69 -0.63
C TRP A 197 -13.49 8.65 -2.17
N TRP A 198 -13.39 7.46 -2.75
CA TRP A 198 -13.42 7.32 -4.22
C TRP A 198 -14.75 7.76 -4.83
N LYS A 199 -15.88 7.42 -4.19
CA LYS A 199 -17.20 7.90 -4.63
C LYS A 199 -17.31 9.43 -4.59
N TYR A 200 -16.75 10.07 -3.57
CA TYR A 200 -16.74 11.52 -3.46
C TYR A 200 -15.81 12.17 -4.51
N ALA A 201 -14.64 11.56 -4.75
CA ALA A 201 -13.67 12.06 -5.74
C ALA A 201 -14.15 11.92 -7.19
N GLU A 202 -15.00 10.93 -7.50
CA GLU A 202 -15.60 10.78 -8.83
C GLU A 202 -16.73 11.79 -9.10
N GLN A 203 -17.32 12.38 -8.06
CA GLN A 203 -18.43 13.34 -8.19
C GLN A 203 -17.97 14.80 -8.36
N ASN A 204 -16.68 15.09 -8.14
CA ASN A 204 -16.10 16.43 -8.07
C ASN A 204 -15.12 16.66 -9.22
#